data_AF-A0A7X8ZCR2-F1
#
_entry.id   AF-A0A7X8ZCR2-F1
#
_cell.length_a   1.000
_cell.length_b   1.000
_cell.length_c   1.000
_cell.angle_alpha   90.00
_cell.angle_beta   90.00
_cell.angle_gamma   90.00
#
_symmetry.space_group_name_H-M   'P 1'
#
loop_
_entity.id
_entity.type
_entity.pdbx_description
1 polymer ?
#
loop_
_entity_poly.entity_id
_entity_poly.type
_entity_poly.pdbx_seq_one_letter_code
_entity_poly.pdbx_strand_id
1 'polypeptide(L)'
;TGKSKSVSVPEQLGGLTVTGIGEWAFADCASLESIKIPSSVTGMGHYVFYGCDSLKTIHFGGTEAQWDKMQVDTTLGTDAEILFGGK
;
A
#
# COMPACT_ATOMS: atom_id res chain seq x y z
N THR A 1 -16.10 0.72 6.76
CA THR A 1 -14.66 0.39 6.69
C THR A 1 -14.52 -1.12 6.55
N GLY A 2 -13.74 -1.58 5.57
CA GLY A 2 -13.57 -3.01 5.30
C GLY A 2 -12.87 -3.70 6.48
N LYS A 3 -13.49 -4.69 7.10
CA LYS A 3 -12.93 -5.44 8.24
C LYS A 3 -11.95 -6.53 7.82
N SER A 4 -11.40 -6.44 6.61
CA SER A 4 -10.60 -7.50 6.01
C SER A 4 -9.16 -7.40 6.52
N LYS A 5 -8.64 -8.52 7.05
CA LYS A 5 -7.25 -8.65 7.51
C LYS A 5 -6.23 -8.50 6.38
N SER A 6 -6.64 -8.72 5.14
CA SER A 6 -5.79 -8.60 3.96
C SER A 6 -6.53 -7.90 2.83
N VAL A 7 -5.84 -7.00 2.14
CA VAL A 7 -6.33 -6.26 0.97
C VAL A 7 -5.34 -6.40 -0.18
N SER A 8 -5.82 -6.36 -1.41
CA SER A 8 -4.98 -6.33 -2.61
C SER A 8 -5.43 -5.19 -3.51
N VAL A 9 -4.50 -4.31 -3.87
CA VAL A 9 -4.71 -3.30 -4.89
C VAL A 9 -4.71 -4.02 -6.24
N PRO A 10 -5.78 -3.89 -7.06
CA PRO A 10 -5.81 -4.55 -8.35
C PRO A 10 -4.81 -3.89 -9.31
N GLU A 11 -4.23 -4.69 -10.20
CA GLU A 11 -3.33 -4.17 -11.26
C GLU A 11 -4.11 -3.39 -12.33
N GLN A 12 -5.38 -3.74 -12.54
CA GLN A 12 -6.25 -3.13 -13.55
C GLN A 12 -7.67 -2.89 -13.03
N LEU A 13 -8.28 -1.79 -13.47
CA LEU A 13 -9.69 -1.48 -13.27
C LEU A 13 -10.30 -1.04 -14.60
N GLY A 14 -11.23 -1.84 -15.14
CA GLY A 14 -11.90 -1.50 -16.41
C GLY A 14 -10.95 -1.38 -17.61
N GLY A 15 -9.85 -2.15 -17.63
CA GLY A 15 -8.83 -2.09 -18.68
C GLY A 15 -7.79 -0.98 -18.51
N LEU A 16 -7.88 -0.19 -17.45
CA LEU A 16 -6.88 0.82 -17.09
C LEU A 16 -5.94 0.27 -16.02
N THR A 17 -4.64 0.48 -16.22
CA THR A 17 -3.61 0.14 -15.23
C THR A 17 -3.73 1.03 -14.01
N VAL A 18 -3.70 0.44 -12.82
CA VAL A 18 -3.66 1.19 -11.56
C VAL A 18 -2.23 1.67 -11.33
N THR A 19 -2.02 2.97 -11.47
CA THR A 19 -0.71 3.62 -11.34
C THR A 19 -0.52 4.37 -10.04
N GLY A 20 -1.57 4.55 -9.23
CA GLY A 20 -1.48 5.29 -7.98
C GLY A 20 -2.53 4.91 -6.94
N ILE A 21 -2.19 5.17 -5.69
CA ILE A 21 -3.08 5.06 -4.54
C ILE A 21 -3.32 6.46 -3.97
N GLY A 22 -4.58 6.85 -3.81
CA GLY A 22 -4.95 8.18 -3.35
C GLY A 22 -4.59 8.46 -1.89
N GLU A 23 -4.60 9.74 -1.52
CA GLU A 23 -4.47 10.19 -0.12
C GLU A 23 -5.52 9.50 0.77
N TRP A 24 -5.12 9.07 1.97
CA TRP A 24 -6.00 8.41 2.96
C TRP A 24 -6.71 7.13 2.48
N ALA A 25 -6.32 6.52 1.36
CA ALA A 25 -7.09 5.43 0.73
C ALA A 25 -7.36 4.22 1.63
N PHE A 26 -6.44 3.91 2.56
CA PHE A 26 -6.59 2.85 3.56
C PHE A 26 -6.56 3.39 4.99
N ALA A 27 -6.80 4.69 5.19
CA ALA A 27 -6.79 5.27 6.52
C ALA A 27 -7.83 4.64 7.46
N ASP A 28 -7.51 4.58 8.74
CA ASP A 28 -8.30 4.01 9.83
C ASP A 28 -8.73 2.54 9.61
N CYS A 29 -8.00 1.82 8.75
CA CYS A 29 -8.18 0.37 8.58
C CYS A 29 -7.48 -0.38 9.72
N ALA A 30 -7.91 -0.16 10.97
CA ALA A 30 -7.27 -0.70 12.18
C ALA A 30 -7.20 -2.24 12.24
N SER A 31 -7.98 -2.96 11.43
CA SER A 31 -7.95 -4.43 11.33
C SER A 31 -7.11 -4.96 10.15
N LEU A 32 -6.56 -4.09 9.31
CA LEU A 32 -5.73 -4.48 8.18
C LEU A 32 -4.38 -4.96 8.70
N GLU A 33 -4.06 -6.23 8.46
CA GLU A 33 -2.78 -6.84 8.88
C GLU A 33 -1.77 -6.87 7.74
N SER A 34 -2.25 -7.00 6.50
CA SER A 34 -1.41 -7.07 5.30
C SER A 34 -2.05 -6.41 4.08
N ILE A 35 -1.23 -5.86 3.19
CA ILE A 35 -1.68 -5.36 1.89
C ILE A 35 -0.74 -5.79 0.76
N LYS A 36 -1.30 -6.12 -0.40
CA LYS A 36 -0.56 -6.38 -1.65
C LYS A 36 -0.72 -5.20 -2.60
N ILE A 37 0.41 -4.63 -3.02
CA ILE A 37 0.50 -3.50 -3.94
C ILE A 37 1.26 -3.97 -5.19
N PRO A 38 0.68 -3.90 -6.40
CA PRO A 38 1.35 -4.34 -7.62
C PRO A 38 2.46 -3.35 -8.02
N SER A 39 3.44 -3.82 -8.79
CA SER A 39 4.53 -2.99 -9.32
C SER A 39 4.06 -1.90 -10.29
N SER A 40 2.81 -1.99 -10.77
CA SER A 40 2.18 -0.96 -11.61
C SER A 40 1.95 0.35 -10.86
N VAL A 41 1.87 0.31 -9.52
CA VAL A 41 1.70 1.49 -8.69
C VAL A 41 3.04 2.24 -8.62
N THR A 42 3.03 3.47 -9.15
CA THR A 42 4.19 4.36 -9.21
C THR A 42 4.03 5.61 -8.37
N GLY A 43 2.90 5.76 -7.65
CA GLY A 43 2.64 6.92 -6.80
C GLY A 43 1.67 6.60 -5.66
N MET A 44 1.90 7.25 -4.52
CA MET A 44 1.06 7.14 -3.34
C MET A 44 0.79 8.54 -2.77
N GLY A 45 -0.45 8.77 -2.35
CA GLY A 45 -0.81 10.00 -1.64
C GLY A 45 -0.23 10.04 -0.22
N HIS A 46 -0.53 11.11 0.51
CA HIS A 46 -0.18 11.20 1.91
C HIS A 46 -1.08 10.29 2.78
N TYR A 47 -0.54 9.84 3.92
CA TYR A 47 -1.31 9.14 4.96
C TYR A 47 -2.12 7.92 4.50
N VAL A 48 -1.64 7.21 3.48
CA VAL A 48 -2.36 6.07 2.88
C VAL A 48 -2.73 5.01 3.92
N PHE A 49 -1.89 4.79 4.93
CA PHE A 49 -2.10 3.80 6.00
C PHE A 49 -2.20 4.42 7.39
N TYR A 50 -2.54 5.70 7.50
CA TYR A 50 -2.71 6.33 8.80
C TYR A 50 -3.78 5.61 9.63
N GLY A 51 -3.51 5.32 10.90
CA GLY A 51 -4.44 4.60 11.78
C GLY A 51 -4.60 3.10 11.46
N CYS A 52 -3.73 2.54 10.61
CA CYS A 52 -3.65 1.10 10.37
C CYS A 52 -2.77 0.39 11.43
N ASP A 53 -3.17 0.48 12.70
CA ASP A 53 -2.34 0.03 13.84
C ASP A 53 -2.00 -1.48 13.81
N SER A 54 -2.80 -2.29 13.12
CA SER A 54 -2.55 -3.73 12.96
C SER A 54 -1.70 -4.08 11.74
N LEU A 55 -1.33 -3.11 10.89
CA LEU A 55 -0.63 -3.36 9.63
C LEU A 55 0.82 -3.75 9.92
N LYS A 56 1.16 -4.99 9.55
CA LYS A 56 2.48 -5.58 9.81
C LYS A 56 3.30 -5.71 8.54
N THR A 57 2.63 -5.94 7.41
CA THR A 57 3.33 -6.33 6.18
C THR A 57 2.72 -5.67 4.95
N ILE A 58 3.57 -5.05 4.15
CA ILE A 58 3.24 -4.52 2.83
C ILE A 58 4.00 -5.34 1.80
N HIS A 59 3.29 -6.14 1.00
CA HIS A 59 3.89 -6.82 -0.15
C HIS A 59 3.85 -5.90 -1.36
N PHE A 60 5.00 -5.38 -1.77
CA PHE A 60 5.13 -4.59 -2.98
C PHE A 60 5.72 -5.45 -4.11
N GLY A 61 5.01 -5.51 -5.23
CA GLY A 61 5.47 -6.26 -6.41
C GLY A 61 6.66 -5.63 -7.13
N GLY A 62 6.99 -4.36 -6.82
CA GLY A 62 8.10 -3.64 -7.41
C GLY A 62 9.41 -3.78 -6.64
N THR A 63 10.36 -2.89 -6.94
CA THR A 63 11.68 -2.81 -6.31
C THR A 63 11.73 -1.74 -5.23
N GLU A 64 12.70 -1.85 -4.33
CA GLU A 64 13.01 -0.83 -3.32
C GLU A 64 13.25 0.55 -3.96
N ALA A 65 14.01 0.61 -5.05
CA ALA A 65 14.25 1.86 -5.78
C ALA A 65 12.98 2.47 -6.42
N GLN A 66 11.95 1.66 -6.71
CA GLN A 66 10.65 2.17 -7.12
C GLN A 66 9.87 2.71 -5.92
N TRP A 67 9.94 2.01 -4.80
CA TRP A 67 9.33 2.41 -3.54
C TRP A 67 9.85 3.75 -3.05
N ASP A 68 11.17 3.93 -2.99
CA ASP A 68 11.80 5.18 -2.55
C ASP A 68 11.35 6.40 -3.37
N LYS A 69 11.12 6.21 -4.68
CA LYS A 69 10.65 7.26 -5.59
C LYS A 69 9.20 7.67 -5.34
N MET A 70 8.41 6.85 -4.66
CA MET A 70 7.03 7.19 -4.28
C MET A 70 6.97 8.20 -3.12
N GLN A 71 8.11 8.77 -2.70
CA GLN A 71 8.22 9.80 -1.64
C GLN A 71 7.58 9.35 -0.32
N VAL A 72 7.81 8.08 0.05
CA VAL A 72 7.17 7.42 1.20
C VAL A 72 7.71 7.86 2.56
N ASP A 73 8.46 8.96 2.61
CA ASP A 73 9.30 9.40 3.74
C ASP A 73 8.49 9.78 5.01
N THR A 74 7.16 9.88 4.96
CA THR A 74 6.35 10.31 6.12
C THR A 74 4.97 9.64 6.26
N THR A 75 4.59 8.72 5.38
CA THR A 75 3.16 8.39 5.15
C THR A 75 2.68 7.06 5.69
N LEU A 76 3.58 6.16 6.12
CA LEU A 76 3.14 4.88 6.65
C LEU A 76 2.47 5.06 8.00
N GLY A 77 3.00 5.91 8.90
CA GLY A 77 2.48 6.00 10.27
C GLY A 77 2.43 4.64 11.00
N THR A 78 3.13 3.64 10.44
CA THR A 78 3.11 2.24 10.83
C THR A 78 4.53 1.69 10.72
N ASP A 79 4.93 0.85 11.66
CA ASP A 79 6.20 0.11 11.65
C ASP A 79 6.15 -1.14 10.74
N ALA A 80 5.33 -1.11 9.69
CA ALA A 80 5.10 -2.26 8.83
C ALA A 80 6.35 -2.60 8.01
N GLU A 81 6.67 -3.89 7.92
CA GLU A 81 7.74 -4.40 7.07
C GLU A 81 7.29 -4.38 5.61
N ILE A 82 8.16 -3.88 4.72
CA ILE A 82 7.91 -3.88 3.28
C ILE A 82 8.68 -5.04 2.64
N LEU A 83 7.95 -5.94 1.98
CA LEU A 83 8.48 -7.08 1.26
C LEU A 83 8.43 -6.80 -0.25
N PHE A 84 9.61 -6.77 -0.87
CA PHE A 84 9.77 -6.49 -2.30
C PHE A 84 9.80 -7.77 -3.16
N GLY A 85 9.41 -7.65 -4.43
CA GLY A 85 9.56 -8.72 -5.42
C GLY A 85 8.46 -9.80 -5.43
N GLY A 86 7.31 -9.52 -4.81
CA GLY A 86 6.08 -10.31 -4.99
C GLY A 86 6.11 -11.75 -4.49
N LYS A 87 6.96 -12.08 -3.51
CA LYS A 87 6.95 -13.37 -2.81
C LYS A 87 6.12 -13.34 -1.53
#